data_AF-A0A5B7CD95-F1
#
_entry.id   AF-A0A5B7CD95-F1
#
_cell.length_a   1.000
_cell.length_b   1.000
_cell.length_c   1.000
_cell.angle_alpha   90.00
_cell.angle_beta   90.00
_cell.angle_gamma   90.00
#
_symmetry.space_group_name_H-M   'P 1'
#
loop_
_entity.id
_entity.type
_entity.pdbx_description
1 polymer ?
#
loop_
_entity_poly.entity_id
_entity_poly.type
_entity_poly.pdbx_seq_one_letter_code
_entity_poly.pdbx_strand_id
1 'polypeptide(L)'
;MKAGSAAKLIVDALLQRFLPLARRRIETAQAQDGQYLRPSDPTYEQVLDSLAMVARHTPVPLLEALLRWRESESPKGANDASTFQRKLAVECIFCSACIRFVECCPQEGLTEKLWIGLENFVFDWLINADRVVSQVEYPSLVDLRGLLLDLVAQLLGALSRIRFSSVTERFFMELNTRRIDTSVARSETLSIINGMRYLKLGVKTEGGLNASASFVAKANPLNRAPHKRKSELYHALCNMLSNILAPLA
;
A
#
# COMPACT_ATOMS: atom_id res chain seq x y z
N MET A 1 1.54 13.36 -35.91
CA MET A 1 2.24 13.12 -34.62
C MET A 1 1.36 12.18 -33.80
N LYS A 2 1.84 10.96 -33.49
CA LYS A 2 1.01 9.93 -32.83
C LYS A 2 0.80 10.29 -31.35
N ALA A 3 -0.43 10.20 -30.84
CA ALA A 3 -0.80 10.53 -29.45
C ALA A 3 0.11 9.84 -28.39
N GLY A 4 0.63 8.64 -28.69
CA GLY A 4 1.59 7.94 -27.83
C GLY A 4 2.93 8.67 -27.64
N SER A 5 3.35 9.53 -28.58
CA SER A 5 4.56 10.35 -28.45
C SER A 5 4.39 11.48 -27.44
N ALA A 6 3.19 12.08 -27.36
CA ALA A 6 2.92 13.16 -26.42
C ALA A 6 2.78 12.65 -24.98
N ALA A 7 2.08 11.53 -24.79
CA ALA A 7 1.95 10.86 -23.50
C ALA A 7 3.32 10.52 -22.90
N LYS A 8 4.23 9.98 -23.71
CA LYS A 8 5.59 9.67 -23.29
C LYS A 8 6.35 10.91 -22.84
N LEU A 9 6.30 12.00 -23.60
CA LEU A 9 6.98 13.26 -23.26
C LEU A 9 6.47 13.86 -21.94
N ILE A 10 5.16 13.79 -21.68
CA ILE A 10 4.56 14.28 -20.43
C ILE A 10 5.07 13.46 -19.24
N VAL A 11 5.07 12.13 -19.36
CA VAL A 11 5.58 11.24 -18.31
C VAL A 11 7.08 11.47 -18.09
N ASP A 12 7.87 11.57 -19.16
CA ASP A 12 9.31 11.82 -19.08
C ASP A 12 9.60 13.16 -18.37
N ALA A 13 8.89 14.24 -18.73
CA ALA A 13 9.06 15.54 -18.10
C ALA A 13 8.68 15.54 -16.61
N LEU A 14 7.64 14.80 -16.24
CA LEU A 14 7.23 14.66 -14.84
C LEU A 14 8.25 13.84 -14.04
N LEU A 15 8.78 12.76 -14.61
CA LEU A 15 9.83 11.97 -13.98
C LEU A 15 11.12 12.76 -13.79
N GLN A 16 11.49 13.66 -14.73
CA GLN A 16 12.64 14.55 -14.54
C GLN A 16 12.52 15.41 -13.27
N ARG A 17 11.30 15.73 -12.83
CA ARG A 17 11.06 16.45 -11.56
C ARG A 17 10.97 15.51 -10.36
N PHE A 18 10.32 14.36 -10.52
CA PHE A 18 10.11 13.40 -9.43
C PHE A 18 11.39 12.70 -8.99
N LEU A 19 12.19 12.21 -9.94
CA LEU A 19 13.35 11.35 -9.66
C LEU A 19 14.41 12.01 -8.76
N PRO A 20 14.82 13.28 -8.98
CA PRO A 20 15.79 13.92 -8.11
C PRO A 20 15.28 14.11 -6.68
N LEU A 21 13.99 14.45 -6.52
CA LEU A 21 13.37 14.60 -5.19
C LEU A 21 13.26 13.25 -4.48
N ALA A 22 12.86 12.20 -5.21
CA ALA A 22 12.80 10.84 -4.68
C ALA A 22 14.18 10.36 -4.20
N ARG A 23 15.24 10.55 -5.01
CA ARG A 23 16.62 10.20 -4.63
C ARG A 23 17.11 10.96 -3.42
N ARG A 24 16.90 12.28 -3.40
CA ARG A 24 17.24 13.11 -2.24
C ARG A 24 16.55 12.59 -0.98
N ARG A 25 15.26 12.22 -1.07
CA ARG A 25 14.53 11.64 0.07
C ARG A 25 15.09 10.29 0.53
N ILE A 26 15.52 9.43 -0.39
CA ILE A 26 16.20 8.17 -0.06
C ILE A 26 17.50 8.45 0.72
N GLU A 27 18.33 9.37 0.22
CA GLU A 27 19.61 9.74 0.85
C GLU A 27 19.38 10.38 2.24
N THR A 28 18.36 11.23 2.37
CA THR A 28 18.05 11.88 3.65
C THR A 28 17.46 10.89 4.66
N ALA A 29 16.66 9.93 4.19
CA ALA A 29 16.13 8.86 5.03
C ALA A 29 17.24 7.97 5.60
N GLN A 30 18.35 7.80 4.87
CA GLN A 30 19.57 7.13 5.35
C GLN A 30 20.28 7.91 6.47
N ALA A 31 20.20 9.24 6.46
CA ALA A 31 20.87 10.09 7.44
C ALA A 31 20.07 10.36 8.73
N GLN A 32 18.74 10.18 8.72
CA GLN A 32 17.85 10.62 9.82
C GLN A 32 16.75 9.60 10.19
N ASP A 33 17.06 8.30 10.18
CA ASP A 33 16.17 7.21 10.64
C ASP A 33 14.71 7.29 10.12
N GLY A 34 14.52 7.71 8.86
CA GLY A 34 13.21 7.75 8.21
C GLY A 34 12.28 8.91 8.61
N GLN A 35 12.67 9.82 9.51
CA GLN A 35 11.83 10.96 9.92
C GLN A 35 11.45 11.89 8.75
N TYR A 36 12.29 11.96 7.72
CA TYR A 36 12.11 12.85 6.55
C TYR A 36 11.18 12.32 5.45
N LEU A 37 10.71 11.08 5.54
CA LEU A 37 9.77 10.50 4.56
C LEU A 37 8.32 10.91 4.83
N ARG A 38 8.04 11.56 5.97
CA ARG A 38 6.71 12.08 6.29
C ARG A 38 6.30 13.24 5.36
N PRO A 39 4.99 13.55 5.20
CA PRO A 39 4.46 14.51 4.21
C PRO A 39 4.75 16.00 4.52
N SER A 40 6.01 16.36 4.80
CA SER A 40 6.38 17.72 5.24
C SER A 40 7.10 18.55 4.17
N ASP A 41 7.37 18.00 2.98
CA ASP A 41 8.03 18.72 1.88
C ASP A 41 6.98 19.18 0.84
N PRO A 42 6.62 20.48 0.81
CA PRO A 42 5.61 21.00 -0.11
C PRO A 42 5.97 20.80 -1.59
N THR A 43 7.27 20.78 -1.91
CA THR A 43 7.74 20.59 -3.29
C THR A 43 7.45 19.17 -3.76
N TYR A 44 7.69 18.20 -2.87
CA TYR A 44 7.41 16.80 -3.15
C TYR A 44 5.91 16.54 -3.27
N GLU A 45 5.08 17.10 -2.37
CA GLU A 45 3.63 17.00 -2.46
C GLU A 45 3.08 17.59 -3.77
N GLN A 46 3.62 18.72 -4.23
CA GLN A 46 3.22 19.31 -5.52
C GLN A 46 3.55 18.38 -6.71
N VAL A 47 4.67 17.65 -6.65
CA VAL A 47 5.00 16.65 -7.69
C VAL A 47 4.07 15.44 -7.60
N LEU A 48 3.69 15.01 -6.39
CA LEU A 48 2.68 13.97 -6.20
C LEU A 48 1.31 14.37 -6.78
N ASP A 49 0.86 15.60 -6.57
CA ASP A 49 -0.36 16.12 -7.18
C ASP A 49 -0.25 16.18 -8.72
N SER A 50 0.93 16.48 -9.24
CA SER A 50 1.20 16.43 -10.69
C SER A 50 1.10 14.99 -11.23
N LEU A 51 1.58 13.97 -10.48
CA LEU A 51 1.41 12.56 -10.82
C LEU A 51 -0.06 12.16 -10.88
N ALA A 52 -0.85 12.60 -9.91
CA ALA A 52 -2.29 12.37 -9.89
C ALA A 52 -3.01 12.93 -11.13
N MET A 53 -2.64 14.14 -11.57
CA MET A 53 -3.21 14.75 -12.78
C MET A 53 -2.86 13.95 -14.04
N VAL A 54 -1.62 13.48 -14.16
CA VAL A 54 -1.17 12.67 -15.31
C VAL A 54 -1.79 11.26 -15.30
N ALA A 55 -2.01 10.68 -14.11
CA ALA A 55 -2.65 9.36 -13.95
C ALA A 55 -4.06 9.28 -14.56
N ARG A 56 -4.79 10.40 -14.65
CA ARG A 56 -6.13 10.45 -15.27
C ARG A 56 -6.11 10.19 -16.77
N HIS A 57 -5.04 10.58 -17.45
CA HIS A 57 -5.00 10.64 -18.91
C HIS A 57 -3.96 9.69 -19.51
N THR A 58 -2.87 9.41 -18.79
CA THR A 58 -1.82 8.48 -19.23
C THR A 58 -1.41 7.51 -18.12
N PRO A 59 -2.35 6.72 -17.58
CA PRO A 59 -2.13 5.83 -16.43
C PRO A 59 -1.09 4.73 -16.71
N VAL A 60 -1.20 3.99 -17.81
CA VAL A 60 -0.30 2.86 -18.10
C VAL A 60 1.17 3.29 -18.20
N PRO A 61 1.55 4.26 -19.07
CA PRO A 61 2.95 4.65 -19.19
C PRO A 61 3.51 5.24 -17.89
N LEU A 62 2.67 5.92 -17.11
CA LEU A 62 3.08 6.49 -15.83
C LEU A 62 3.37 5.40 -14.80
N LEU A 63 2.47 4.43 -14.62
CA LEU A 63 2.68 3.34 -13.68
C LEU A 63 3.88 2.48 -14.08
N GLU A 64 4.04 2.16 -15.36
CA GLU A 64 5.21 1.44 -15.87
C GLU A 64 6.51 2.19 -15.60
N ALA A 65 6.50 3.52 -15.66
CA ALA A 65 7.67 4.31 -15.34
C ALA A 65 7.98 4.34 -13.84
N LEU A 66 6.96 4.43 -12.98
CA LEU A 66 7.12 4.31 -11.52
C LEU A 66 7.64 2.93 -11.11
N LEU A 67 7.15 1.86 -11.75
CA LEU A 67 7.62 0.48 -11.52
C LEU A 67 9.08 0.32 -11.95
N ARG A 68 9.46 0.83 -13.13
CA ARG A 68 10.85 0.82 -13.59
C ARG A 68 11.77 1.60 -12.66
N TRP A 69 11.32 2.76 -12.18
CA TRP A 69 12.08 3.53 -11.19
C TRP A 69 12.29 2.74 -9.89
N ARG A 70 11.22 2.18 -9.32
CA ARG A 70 11.28 1.34 -8.12
C ARG A 70 12.29 0.21 -8.27
N GLU A 71 12.26 -0.48 -9.40
CA GLU A 71 13.21 -1.57 -9.70
C GLU A 71 14.65 -1.07 -9.83
N SER A 72 14.86 0.10 -10.45
CA SER A 72 16.19 0.70 -10.61
C SER A 72 16.83 1.16 -9.29
N GLU A 73 16.02 1.61 -8.33
CA GLU A 73 16.49 2.08 -7.02
C GLU A 73 16.53 1.00 -5.95
N SER A 74 15.90 -0.16 -6.23
CA SER A 74 15.92 -1.31 -5.33
C SER A 74 17.37 -1.79 -5.14
N PRO A 75 17.87 -1.85 -3.90
CA PRO A 75 19.26 -2.17 -3.66
C PRO A 75 19.56 -3.62 -4.07
N LYS A 76 20.70 -3.80 -4.76
CA LYS A 76 21.27 -5.09 -5.15
C LYS A 76 22.56 -5.25 -4.37
N GLY A 77 22.56 -6.05 -3.30
CA GLY A 77 23.71 -6.11 -2.40
C GLY A 77 23.49 -6.97 -1.17
N ALA A 78 24.38 -6.80 -0.20
CA ALA A 78 24.36 -7.53 1.07
C ALA A 78 23.11 -7.21 1.90
N ASN A 79 22.66 -8.17 2.71
CA ASN A 79 21.56 -7.98 3.66
C ASN A 79 22.09 -7.25 4.91
N ASP A 80 22.37 -5.96 4.78
CA ASP A 80 22.76 -5.08 5.91
C ASP A 80 21.70 -4.01 6.19
N ALA A 81 21.85 -3.33 7.35
CA ALA A 81 20.89 -2.32 7.79
C ALA A 81 20.73 -1.17 6.77
N SER A 82 21.83 -0.73 6.14
CA SER A 82 21.81 0.38 5.17
C SER A 82 21.04 0.01 3.90
N THR A 83 21.17 -1.24 3.47
CA THR A 83 20.48 -1.82 2.33
C THR A 83 18.99 -1.96 2.62
N PHE A 84 18.61 -2.45 3.80
CA PHE A 84 17.20 -2.52 4.20
C PHE A 84 16.57 -1.14 4.38
N GLN A 85 17.30 -0.17 4.93
CA GLN A 85 16.84 1.21 5.07
C GLN A 85 16.57 1.84 3.69
N ARG A 86 17.49 1.67 2.73
CA ARG A 86 17.28 2.12 1.35
C ARG A 86 16.06 1.45 0.73
N LYS A 87 15.93 0.12 0.88
CA LYS A 87 14.78 -0.63 0.38
C LYS A 87 13.47 -0.07 0.93
N LEU A 88 13.34 0.06 2.25
CA LEU A 88 12.12 0.59 2.86
C LEU A 88 11.81 2.02 2.40
N ALA A 89 12.83 2.88 2.25
CA ALA A 89 12.65 4.26 1.77
C ALA A 89 12.13 4.31 0.33
N VAL A 90 12.69 3.51 -0.59
CA VAL A 90 12.21 3.39 -1.98
C VAL A 90 10.75 2.97 -2.01
N GLU A 91 10.39 1.99 -1.17
CA GLU A 91 9.05 1.43 -1.11
C GLU A 91 8.04 2.41 -0.52
N CYS A 92 8.44 3.21 0.47
CA CYS A 92 7.61 4.30 1.00
C CYS A 92 7.29 5.32 -0.09
N ILE A 93 8.31 5.77 -0.82
CA ILE A 93 8.15 6.75 -1.91
C ILE A 93 7.26 6.18 -3.01
N PHE A 94 7.48 4.92 -3.39
CA PHE A 94 6.64 4.22 -4.35
C PHE A 94 5.17 4.14 -3.90
N CYS A 95 4.91 3.73 -2.64
CA CYS A 95 3.56 3.68 -2.10
C CYS A 95 2.89 5.05 -2.12
N SER A 96 3.58 6.11 -1.68
CA SER A 96 3.05 7.48 -1.70
C SER A 96 2.67 7.95 -3.11
N ALA A 97 3.51 7.66 -4.11
CA ALA A 97 3.20 7.95 -5.50
C ALA A 97 2.02 7.10 -6.02
N CYS A 98 1.98 5.81 -5.69
CA CYS A 98 0.91 4.90 -6.09
C CYS A 98 -0.43 5.23 -5.44
N ILE A 99 -0.48 5.73 -4.21
CA ILE A 99 -1.73 6.18 -3.57
C ILE A 99 -2.36 7.28 -4.44
N ARG A 100 -1.60 8.35 -4.72
CA ARG A 100 -2.06 9.48 -5.52
C ARG A 100 -2.41 9.08 -6.96
N PHE A 101 -1.64 8.16 -7.52
CA PHE A 101 -1.92 7.55 -8.81
C PHE A 101 -3.28 6.83 -8.81
N VAL A 102 -3.50 5.89 -7.88
CA VAL A 102 -4.70 5.05 -7.84
C VAL A 102 -5.95 5.88 -7.53
N GLU A 103 -5.84 6.90 -6.67
CA GLU A 103 -6.96 7.80 -6.35
C GLU A 103 -7.48 8.60 -7.54
N CYS A 104 -6.64 8.83 -8.56
CA CYS A 104 -6.99 9.59 -9.76
C CYS A 104 -7.04 8.74 -11.04
N CYS A 105 -6.59 7.49 -11.01
CA CYS A 105 -6.63 6.59 -12.16
C CYS A 105 -8.08 6.15 -12.43
N PRO A 106 -8.60 6.27 -13.66
CA PRO A 106 -9.87 5.66 -14.02
C PRO A 106 -9.78 4.13 -13.94
N GLN A 107 -10.89 3.47 -13.65
CA GLN A 107 -10.95 2.00 -13.47
C GLN A 107 -10.46 1.26 -14.72
N GLU A 108 -10.87 1.74 -15.91
CA GLU A 108 -10.49 1.23 -17.23
C GLU A 108 -9.10 1.71 -17.67
N GLY A 109 -8.44 2.54 -16.85
CA GLY A 109 -7.15 3.14 -17.15
C GLY A 109 -5.98 2.16 -17.13
N LEU A 110 -6.10 1.04 -16.43
CA LEU A 110 -5.08 -0.01 -16.37
C LEU A 110 -5.61 -1.36 -16.85
N THR A 111 -4.69 -2.20 -17.29
CA THR A 111 -4.97 -3.60 -17.56
C THR A 111 -5.14 -4.38 -16.26
N GLU A 112 -5.90 -5.47 -16.31
CA GLU A 112 -6.11 -6.36 -15.16
C GLU A 112 -4.79 -6.86 -14.56
N LYS A 113 -3.79 -7.14 -15.42
CA LYS A 113 -2.44 -7.53 -14.99
C LYS A 113 -1.77 -6.47 -14.10
N LEU A 114 -1.90 -5.19 -14.44
CA LEU A 114 -1.31 -4.10 -13.66
C LEU A 114 -2.05 -3.90 -12.33
N TRP A 115 -3.38 -4.04 -12.33
CA TRP A 115 -4.17 -4.01 -11.11
C TRP A 115 -3.80 -5.14 -10.14
N ILE A 116 -3.75 -6.38 -10.63
CA ILE A 116 -3.31 -7.55 -9.86
C ILE A 116 -1.87 -7.35 -9.36
N GLY A 117 -0.99 -6.74 -10.15
CA GLY A 117 0.37 -6.41 -9.75
C GLY A 117 0.45 -5.49 -8.53
N LEU A 118 -0.40 -4.45 -8.48
CA LEU A 118 -0.50 -3.56 -7.32
C LEU A 118 -1.10 -4.26 -6.09
N GLU A 119 -2.12 -5.09 -6.26
CA GLU A 119 -2.67 -5.90 -5.16
C GLU A 119 -1.63 -6.88 -4.62
N ASN A 120 -0.89 -7.56 -5.50
CA ASN A 120 0.20 -8.46 -5.11
C ASN A 120 1.26 -7.73 -4.29
N PHE A 121 1.72 -6.58 -4.77
CA PHE A 121 2.68 -5.76 -4.06
C PHE A 121 2.23 -5.42 -2.62
N VAL A 122 0.97 -4.99 -2.45
CA VAL A 122 0.41 -4.66 -1.14
C VAL A 122 0.38 -5.87 -0.21
N PHE A 123 -0.19 -6.98 -0.66
CA PHE A 123 -0.32 -8.17 0.18
C PHE A 123 1.04 -8.81 0.47
N ASP A 124 1.98 -8.79 -0.47
CA ASP A 124 3.34 -9.28 -0.26
C ASP A 124 4.02 -8.54 0.89
N TRP A 125 3.86 -7.21 0.98
CA TRP A 125 4.36 -6.44 2.11
C TRP A 125 3.61 -6.74 3.41
N LEU A 126 2.27 -6.77 3.40
CA LEU A 126 1.50 -7.08 4.61
C LEU A 126 1.87 -8.46 5.19
N ILE A 127 2.16 -9.44 4.33
CA ILE A 127 2.48 -10.81 4.74
C ILE A 127 3.95 -10.98 5.11
N ASN A 128 4.86 -10.43 4.30
CA ASN A 128 6.28 -10.79 4.38
C ASN A 128 7.16 -9.72 5.04
N ALA A 129 6.62 -8.61 5.53
CA ALA A 129 7.43 -7.50 6.08
C ALA A 129 8.50 -7.95 7.08
N ASP A 130 8.14 -8.81 8.05
CA ASP A 130 9.06 -9.32 9.06
C ASP A 130 10.13 -10.25 8.47
N ARG A 131 9.83 -10.94 7.36
CA ARG A 131 10.79 -11.78 6.63
C ARG A 131 11.73 -10.95 5.77
N VAL A 132 11.25 -9.82 5.25
CA VAL A 132 12.04 -8.91 4.41
C VAL A 132 12.97 -8.06 5.28
N VAL A 133 12.47 -7.53 6.40
CA VAL A 133 13.26 -6.76 7.37
C VAL A 133 12.87 -7.19 8.80
N SER A 134 13.67 -8.10 9.37
CA SER A 134 13.45 -8.62 10.72
C SER A 134 13.48 -7.49 11.75
N GLN A 135 12.42 -7.40 12.56
CA GLN A 135 12.35 -6.42 13.64
C GLN A 135 13.35 -6.71 14.76
N VAL A 136 13.71 -7.98 14.93
CA VAL A 136 14.63 -8.44 15.98
C VAL A 136 16.08 -8.17 15.58
N GLU A 137 16.42 -8.42 14.31
CA GLU A 137 17.77 -8.20 13.79
C GLU A 137 18.04 -6.72 13.51
N TYR A 138 17.02 -5.96 13.08
CA TYR A 138 17.13 -4.56 12.71
C TYR A 138 16.14 -3.68 13.50
N PRO A 139 16.30 -3.55 14.83
CA PRO A 139 15.39 -2.78 15.67
C PRO A 139 15.35 -1.29 15.30
N SER A 140 16.45 -0.74 14.77
CA SER A 140 16.51 0.65 14.29
C SER A 140 15.61 0.93 13.08
N LEU A 141 15.16 -0.10 12.37
CA LEU A 141 14.32 0.05 11.17
C LEU A 141 12.82 -0.15 11.44
N VAL A 142 12.43 -0.35 12.71
CA VAL A 142 11.04 -0.61 13.10
C VAL A 142 10.11 0.53 12.71
N ASP A 143 10.49 1.78 12.97
CA ASP A 143 9.67 2.95 12.65
C ASP A 143 9.50 3.13 11.14
N LEU A 144 10.58 2.95 10.38
CA LEU A 144 10.53 3.06 8.92
C LEU A 144 9.71 1.94 8.28
N ARG A 145 9.80 0.71 8.79
CA ARG A 145 8.93 -0.40 8.37
C ARG A 145 7.47 -0.12 8.74
N GLY A 146 7.22 0.43 9.92
CA GLY A 146 5.89 0.86 10.36
C GLY A 146 5.28 1.91 9.43
N LEU A 147 6.06 2.92 9.04
CA LEU A 147 5.67 3.92 8.04
C LEU A 147 5.31 3.26 6.69
N LEU A 148 6.15 2.33 6.21
CA LEU A 148 5.85 1.59 4.98
C LEU A 148 4.53 0.83 5.08
N LEU A 149 4.32 0.08 6.16
CA LEU A 149 3.08 -0.69 6.36
C LEU A 149 1.85 0.21 6.48
N ASP A 150 2.02 1.45 6.94
CA ASP A 150 0.97 2.46 6.91
C ASP A 150 0.64 2.92 5.49
N LEU A 151 1.65 3.25 4.68
CA LEU A 151 1.46 3.61 3.28
C LEU A 151 0.90 2.44 2.45
N VAL A 152 1.32 1.21 2.70
CA VAL A 152 0.78 0.00 2.07
C VAL A 152 -0.70 -0.17 2.40
N ALA A 153 -1.10 0.07 3.66
CA ALA A 153 -2.50 0.02 4.07
C ALA A 153 -3.33 1.15 3.41
N GLN A 154 -2.78 2.36 3.32
CA GLN A 154 -3.44 3.47 2.61
C GLN A 154 -3.60 3.17 1.11
N LEU A 155 -2.59 2.58 0.47
CA LEU A 155 -2.66 2.12 -0.93
C LEU A 155 -3.75 1.06 -1.12
N LEU A 156 -3.87 0.11 -0.19
CA LEU A 156 -4.97 -0.87 -0.20
C LEU A 156 -6.34 -0.19 -0.10
N GLY A 157 -6.44 0.83 0.76
CA GLY A 157 -7.61 1.70 0.86
C GLY A 157 -7.95 2.38 -0.47
N ALA A 158 -6.96 2.98 -1.14
CA ALA A 158 -7.15 3.58 -2.46
C ALA A 158 -7.61 2.56 -3.50
N LEU A 159 -6.96 1.39 -3.57
CA LEU A 159 -7.32 0.29 -4.47
C LEU A 159 -8.76 -0.19 -4.25
N SER A 160 -9.21 -0.28 -3.00
CA SER A 160 -10.54 -0.77 -2.66
C SER A 160 -11.69 0.07 -3.22
N ARG A 161 -11.44 1.34 -3.58
CA ARG A 161 -12.45 2.19 -4.23
C ARG A 161 -12.84 1.69 -5.61
N ILE A 162 -11.91 1.04 -6.29
CA ILE A 162 -12.05 0.55 -7.67
C ILE A 162 -12.23 -0.98 -7.66
N ARG A 163 -11.53 -1.67 -6.75
CA ARG A 163 -11.36 -3.12 -6.75
C ARG A 163 -11.82 -3.79 -5.47
N PHE A 164 -12.91 -3.29 -4.89
CA PHE A 164 -13.42 -3.73 -3.59
C PHE A 164 -13.53 -5.26 -3.47
N SER A 165 -14.18 -5.93 -4.43
CA SER A 165 -14.37 -7.39 -4.40
C SER A 165 -13.04 -8.15 -4.45
N SER A 166 -12.15 -7.80 -5.38
CA SER A 166 -10.81 -8.43 -5.52
C SER A 166 -10.02 -8.36 -4.20
N VAL A 167 -9.95 -7.15 -3.63
CA VAL A 167 -9.22 -6.88 -2.39
C VAL A 167 -9.82 -7.64 -1.20
N THR A 168 -11.15 -7.63 -1.04
CA THR A 168 -11.82 -8.25 0.11
C THR A 168 -11.86 -9.78 0.02
N GLU A 169 -11.98 -10.34 -1.19
CA GLU A 169 -11.85 -11.78 -1.41
C GLU A 169 -10.44 -12.26 -1.07
N ARG A 170 -9.41 -11.54 -1.53
CA ARG A 170 -8.02 -11.85 -1.19
C ARG A 170 -7.76 -11.73 0.31
N PHE A 171 -8.29 -10.70 0.97
CA PHE A 171 -8.20 -10.59 2.43
C PHE A 171 -8.70 -11.85 3.14
N PHE A 172 -9.91 -12.34 2.82
CA PHE A 172 -10.43 -13.55 3.45
C PHE A 172 -9.66 -14.81 3.06
N MET A 173 -9.18 -14.91 1.81
CA MET A 173 -8.31 -16.00 1.37
C MET A 173 -7.04 -16.06 2.24
N GLU A 174 -6.35 -14.94 2.41
CA GLU A 174 -5.10 -14.89 3.19
C GLU A 174 -5.33 -15.17 4.68
N LEU A 175 -6.45 -14.71 5.27
CA LEU A 175 -6.83 -15.07 6.63
C LEU A 175 -7.12 -16.57 6.78
N ASN A 176 -7.73 -17.19 5.76
CA ASN A 176 -8.04 -18.61 5.79
C ASN A 176 -6.79 -19.49 5.68
N THR A 177 -5.81 -19.08 4.87
CA THR A 177 -4.51 -19.74 4.76
C THR A 177 -3.73 -19.74 6.08
N ARG A 178 -3.93 -18.72 6.92
CA ARG A 178 -3.20 -18.52 8.20
C ARG A 178 -4.00 -18.94 9.44
N ARG A 179 -4.97 -19.85 9.29
CA ARG A 179 -5.76 -20.36 10.44
C ARG A 179 -4.96 -21.17 11.46
N ILE A 180 -3.78 -21.68 11.06
CA ILE A 180 -2.91 -22.47 11.94
C ILE A 180 -2.32 -21.55 13.01
N ASP A 181 -2.46 -21.95 14.27
CA ASP A 181 -2.11 -21.11 15.42
C ASP A 181 -0.60 -21.14 15.73
N THR A 182 0.22 -20.55 14.86
CA THR A 182 1.65 -20.31 15.09
C THR A 182 1.92 -18.83 15.38
N SER A 183 3.05 -18.52 16.02
CA SER A 183 3.45 -17.12 16.26
C SER A 183 3.58 -16.33 14.95
N VAL A 184 4.19 -16.95 13.93
CA VAL A 184 4.37 -16.36 12.61
C VAL A 184 3.02 -16.10 11.93
N ALA A 185 2.15 -17.12 11.85
CA ALA A 185 0.83 -16.97 11.24
C ALA A 185 -0.02 -15.92 11.96
N ARG A 186 0.13 -15.78 13.30
CA ARG A 186 -0.54 -14.74 14.08
C ARG A 186 -0.03 -13.34 13.74
N SER A 187 1.28 -13.12 13.66
CA SER A 187 1.87 -11.83 13.24
C SER A 187 1.39 -11.44 11.84
N GLU A 188 1.46 -12.38 10.90
CA GLU A 188 0.99 -12.17 9.53
C GLU A 188 -0.51 -11.83 9.49
N THR A 189 -1.33 -12.55 10.26
CA THR A 189 -2.78 -12.29 10.38
C THR A 189 -3.05 -10.90 10.95
N LEU A 190 -2.34 -10.48 12.00
CA LEU A 190 -2.45 -9.14 12.57
C LEU A 190 -2.10 -8.06 11.54
N SER A 191 -1.00 -8.25 10.81
CA SER A 191 -0.55 -7.32 9.77
C SER A 191 -1.59 -7.19 8.65
N ILE A 192 -2.18 -8.31 8.18
CA ILE A 192 -3.25 -8.31 7.18
C ILE A 192 -4.49 -7.55 7.69
N ILE A 193 -4.94 -7.82 8.92
CA ILE A 193 -6.10 -7.12 9.52
C ILE A 193 -5.82 -5.63 9.62
N ASN A 194 -4.66 -5.24 10.14
CA ASN A 194 -4.27 -3.84 10.25
C ASN A 194 -4.18 -3.17 8.88
N GLY A 195 -3.70 -3.88 7.85
CA GLY A 195 -3.62 -3.40 6.47
C GLY A 195 -4.95 -2.95 5.87
N MET A 196 -6.07 -3.51 6.36
CA MET A 196 -7.41 -3.18 5.87
C MET A 196 -8.03 -1.95 6.54
N ARG A 197 -7.35 -1.28 7.49
CA ARG A 197 -7.92 -0.15 8.26
C ARG A 197 -8.30 1.08 7.42
N TYR A 198 -7.80 1.20 6.19
CA TYR A 198 -8.13 2.29 5.27
C TYR A 198 -9.14 1.89 4.16
N LEU A 199 -9.69 0.67 4.22
CA LEU A 199 -10.65 0.19 3.23
C LEU A 199 -11.81 1.17 3.06
N LYS A 200 -12.20 1.43 1.81
CA LYS A 200 -13.29 2.36 1.47
C LYS A 200 -14.54 1.55 1.16
N LEU A 201 -15.53 1.66 2.03
CA LEU A 201 -16.83 1.02 1.84
C LEU A 201 -17.63 1.77 0.78
N GLY A 202 -18.17 1.03 -0.19
CA GLY A 202 -19.05 1.56 -1.21
C GLY A 202 -20.46 1.74 -0.65
N VAL A 203 -20.99 2.96 -0.68
CA VAL A 203 -22.36 3.28 -0.21
C VAL A 203 -23.22 3.99 -1.25
N LYS A 204 -22.65 4.31 -2.41
CA LYS A 204 -23.32 5.13 -3.45
C LYS A 204 -24.16 4.31 -4.42
N THR A 205 -23.84 3.03 -4.58
CA THR A 205 -24.54 2.12 -5.48
C THR A 205 -25.03 0.93 -4.69
N GLU A 206 -26.15 0.33 -5.11
CA GLU A 206 -26.71 -0.85 -4.44
C GLU A 206 -25.68 -2.00 -4.41
N GLY A 207 -25.01 -2.27 -5.53
CA GLY A 207 -23.96 -3.28 -5.58
C GLY A 207 -22.78 -3.01 -4.63
N GLY A 208 -22.34 -1.76 -4.53
CA GLY A 208 -21.28 -1.36 -3.60
C GLY A 208 -21.70 -1.51 -2.14
N LEU A 209 -22.94 -1.11 -1.81
CA LEU A 209 -23.51 -1.23 -0.48
C LEU A 209 -23.64 -2.70 -0.06
N ASN A 210 -24.16 -3.55 -0.94
CA ASN A 210 -24.31 -4.99 -0.69
C ASN A 210 -22.95 -5.67 -0.49
N ALA A 211 -21.95 -5.35 -1.30
CA ALA A 211 -20.59 -5.87 -1.14
C ALA A 211 -19.98 -5.42 0.19
N SER A 212 -20.14 -4.14 0.56
CA SER A 212 -19.64 -3.57 1.81
C SER A 212 -20.31 -4.19 3.04
N ALA A 213 -21.64 -4.32 3.02
CA ALA A 213 -22.38 -4.97 4.09
C ALA A 213 -21.98 -6.46 4.25
N SER A 214 -21.82 -7.17 3.13
CA SER A 214 -21.34 -8.56 3.12
C SER A 214 -19.94 -8.68 3.72
N PHE A 215 -19.03 -7.76 3.37
CA PHE A 215 -17.69 -7.70 3.96
C PHE A 215 -17.75 -7.49 5.47
N VAL A 216 -18.46 -6.46 5.94
CA VAL A 216 -18.58 -6.14 7.38
C VAL A 216 -19.19 -7.31 8.15
N ALA A 217 -20.25 -7.94 7.62
CA ALA A 217 -20.85 -9.12 8.22
C ALA A 217 -19.85 -10.28 8.32
N LYS A 218 -19.09 -10.58 7.26
CA LYS A 218 -18.09 -11.66 7.27
C LYS A 218 -16.88 -11.36 8.16
N ALA A 219 -16.50 -10.09 8.27
CA ALA A 219 -15.39 -9.62 9.08
C ALA A 219 -15.76 -9.43 10.57
N ASN A 220 -17.05 -9.49 10.91
CA ASN A 220 -17.52 -9.29 12.27
C ASN A 220 -16.87 -10.33 13.22
N PRO A 221 -16.07 -9.87 14.20
CA PRO A 221 -15.39 -10.76 15.14
C PRO A 221 -16.38 -11.62 15.94
N LEU A 222 -17.60 -11.14 16.20
CA LEU A 222 -18.62 -11.85 16.98
C LEU A 222 -19.23 -13.06 16.25
N ASN A 223 -19.06 -13.16 14.93
CA ASN A 223 -19.58 -14.28 14.15
C ASN A 223 -18.79 -15.58 14.33
N ARG A 224 -17.73 -15.56 15.15
CA ARG A 224 -16.95 -16.75 15.51
C ARG A 224 -16.85 -16.83 17.03
N ALA A 225 -17.06 -18.01 17.60
CA ALA A 225 -16.86 -18.20 19.05
C ALA A 225 -15.38 -17.99 19.40
N PRO A 226 -15.03 -17.03 20.27
CA PRO A 226 -13.64 -16.79 20.60
C PRO A 226 -13.07 -17.90 21.49
N HIS A 227 -11.99 -18.53 21.05
CA HIS A 227 -11.08 -19.19 21.98
C HIS A 227 -10.32 -18.10 22.76
N LYS A 228 -10.12 -18.29 24.07
CA LYS A 228 -9.45 -17.31 24.96
C LYS A 228 -8.08 -16.79 24.44
N ARG A 229 -7.39 -17.56 23.60
CA ARG A 229 -6.08 -17.21 23.00
C ARG A 229 -6.13 -16.24 21.81
N LYS A 230 -7.32 -15.78 21.37
CA LYS A 230 -7.48 -14.95 20.17
C LYS A 230 -7.79 -13.46 20.42
N SER A 231 -7.69 -12.98 21.67
CA SER A 231 -8.11 -11.61 22.03
C SER A 231 -7.49 -10.52 21.16
N GLU A 232 -6.19 -10.59 20.87
CA GLU A 232 -5.49 -9.59 20.05
C GLU A 232 -6.03 -9.49 18.62
N LEU A 233 -6.35 -10.63 17.99
CA LEU A 233 -6.94 -10.65 16.64
C LEU A 233 -8.34 -10.01 16.63
N TYR A 234 -9.11 -10.22 17.70
CA TYR A 234 -10.43 -9.60 17.84
C TYR A 234 -10.31 -8.10 18.03
N HIS A 235 -9.38 -7.64 18.87
CA HIS A 235 -9.10 -6.21 19.03
C HIS A 235 -8.66 -5.57 17.71
N ALA A 236 -7.77 -6.23 16.95
CA ALA A 236 -7.37 -5.75 15.63
C ALA A 236 -8.55 -5.66 14.66
N LEU A 237 -9.43 -6.68 14.61
CA LEU A 237 -10.64 -6.65 13.78
C LEU A 237 -11.60 -5.52 14.19
N CYS A 238 -11.85 -5.34 15.49
CA CYS A 238 -12.69 -4.25 15.99
C CYS A 238 -12.10 -2.87 15.61
N ASN A 239 -10.78 -2.69 15.77
CA ASN A 239 -10.11 -1.45 15.39
C ASN A 239 -10.20 -1.21 13.87
N MET A 240 -9.92 -2.23 13.06
CA MET A 240 -10.08 -2.17 11.61
C MET A 240 -11.51 -1.79 11.21
N LEU A 241 -12.53 -2.46 11.76
CA LEU A 241 -13.94 -2.15 11.51
C LEU A 241 -14.30 -0.72 11.94
N SER A 242 -13.81 -0.27 13.09
CA SER A 242 -14.04 1.09 13.58
C SER A 242 -13.47 2.13 12.60
N ASN A 243 -12.25 1.92 12.10
CA ASN A 243 -11.62 2.85 11.15
C ASN A 243 -12.34 2.93 9.80
N ILE A 244 -12.87 1.82 9.28
CA ILE A 244 -13.55 1.81 7.97
C ILE A 244 -15.01 2.25 8.04
N LEU A 245 -15.64 2.14 9.22
CA LEU A 245 -17.01 2.59 9.47
C LEU A 245 -17.07 4.07 9.89
N ALA A 246 -16.06 4.58 10.59
CA ALA A 246 -16.04 5.97 11.07
C ALA A 246 -16.31 7.02 9.97
N PRO A 247 -15.80 6.90 8.73
CA PRO A 247 -16.12 7.85 7.66
C PRO A 247 -17.59 7.84 7.18
N LEU A 248 -18.41 6.89 7.66
CA LEU A 248 -19.83 6.77 7.33
C LEU A 248 -20.75 7.29 8.45
N ALA A 249 -20.18 7.64 9.62
CA ALA A 249 -20.90 8.09 10.80
C ALA A 249 -21.24 9.59 10.75
#